data_AF-A0A662G6C9-F1
#
_entry.id   AF-A0A662G6C9-F1
#
_cell.length_a   1.000
_cell.length_b   1.000
_cell.length_c   1.000
_cell.angle_alpha   90.00
_cell.angle_beta   90.00
_cell.angle_gamma   90.00
#
_symmetry.space_group_name_H-M   'P 1'
#
loop_
_entity.id
_entity.type
_entity.pdbx_description
1 polymer ?
#
loop_
_entity_poly.entity_id
_entity_poly.type
_entity_poly.pdbx_seq_one_letter_code
_entity_poly.pdbx_strand_id
1 'polypeptide(L)' 'MKWFSEAIFGMFIHWGLYSILGRGEWIMYLERILRDEYTKLADKFKPEKFDANE' A
#
# COMPACT_ATOMS: atom_id res chain seq x y z
N MET A 1 -11.19 24.50 1.21
CA MET A 1 -11.60 24.03 -0.14
C MET A 1 -10.87 24.74 -1.27
N LYS A 2 -10.73 26.08 -1.25
CA LYS A 2 -10.05 26.84 -2.34
C LYS A 2 -8.72 26.23 -2.81
N TRP A 3 -7.79 25.99 -1.89
CA TRP A 3 -6.49 25.35 -2.18
C TRP A 3 -6.62 24.01 -2.92
N PHE A 4 -7.54 23.13 -2.50
CA PHE A 4 -7.72 21.82 -3.12
C PHE A 4 -8.25 21.92 -4.56
N SER A 5 -9.20 22.83 -4.81
CA SER A 5 -9.72 23.09 -6.16
C SER A 5 -8.70 23.75 -7.07
N GLU A 6 -7.77 24.54 -6.52
CA GLU A 6 -6.70 25.22 -7.28
C GLU A 6 -5.49 24.31 -7.56
N ALA A 7 -5.21 23.33 -6.70
CA ALA A 7 -4.06 22.44 -6.84
C ALA A 7 -4.14 21.54 -8.10
N ILE A 8 -5.37 21.18 -8.54
CA ILE A 8 -5.77 20.48 -9.80
C ILE A 8 -5.07 19.17 -10.18
N PHE A 9 -3.95 18.84 -9.54
CA PHE A 9 -3.15 17.66 -9.76
C PHE A 9 -2.59 17.20 -8.42
N GLY A 10 -2.55 15.89 -8.22
CA GLY A 10 -2.10 15.31 -6.96
C GLY A 10 -1.60 13.90 -7.18
N MET A 11 -0.76 13.46 -6.25
CA MET A 11 -0.21 12.11 -6.22
C MET A 11 -1.05 11.27 -5.26
N PHE A 12 -1.44 10.07 -5.71
CA PHE A 12 -2.07 9.07 -4.87
C PHE A 12 -1.17 7.84 -4.80
N ILE A 13 -0.86 7.37 -3.59
CA ILE A 13 0.05 6.25 -3.36
C ILE A 13 -0.73 5.11 -2.69
N HIS A 14 -0.74 3.94 -3.34
CA HIS A 14 -1.14 2.68 -2.73
C HIS A 14 0.12 1.95 -2.27
N TRP A 15 0.38 1.99 -0.95
CA TRP A 15 1.48 1.27 -0.33
C TRP A 15 1.05 0.53 0.93
N GLY A 16 1.58 -0.68 1.14
CA GLY A 16 1.25 -1.52 2.29
C GLY A 16 1.61 -2.99 2.06
N LEU A 17 1.17 -3.88 2.96
CA LEU A 17 1.55 -5.31 2.96
C LEU A 17 1.29 -6.05 1.64
N TYR A 18 0.24 -5.65 0.91
CA TYR A 18 -0.10 -6.23 -0.39
C TYR A 18 1.00 -6.04 -1.44
N SER A 19 1.87 -5.03 -1.29
CA SER A 19 2.99 -4.81 -2.21
C SER A 19 3.99 -5.95 -2.19
N ILE A 20 4.11 -6.68 -1.08
CA ILE A 20 4.93 -7.90 -0.98
C ILE A 20 4.41 -8.99 -1.92
N LEU A 21 3.09 -9.08 -2.10
CA LEU A 21 2.45 -10.11 -2.93
C LEU A 21 2.37 -9.72 -4.41
N GLY A 22 2.42 -8.43 -4.73
CA GLY A 22 2.52 -7.93 -6.11
C GLY A 22 1.29 -8.16 -6.99
N ARG A 23 0.10 -8.36 -6.40
CA ARG A 23 -1.14 -8.71 -7.13
C ARG A 23 -2.36 -7.84 -6.75
N GLY A 24 -2.12 -6.58 -6.39
CA GLY A 24 -3.16 -5.61 -6.04
C GLY A 24 -3.52 -5.60 -4.56
N GLU A 25 -4.14 -4.50 -4.13
CA GLU A 25 -4.45 -4.22 -2.72
C GLU A 25 -5.59 -5.09 -2.17
N TRP A 26 -6.46 -5.60 -3.04
CA TRP A 26 -7.59 -6.47 -2.68
C TRP A 26 -7.24 -7.96 -2.57
N ILE A 27 -5.95 -8.31 -2.68
CA ILE A 27 -5.51 -9.71 -2.77
C ILE A 27 -5.95 -10.59 -1.58
N MET A 28 -5.99 -10.02 -0.38
CA MET A 28 -6.49 -10.74 0.81
C MET A 28 -7.94 -11.22 0.62
N TYR A 29 -8.79 -10.38 0.02
CA TYR A 29 -10.18 -10.70 -0.24
C TYR A 29 -10.32 -11.65 -1.44
N LEU A 30 -9.66 -11.33 -2.56
CA LEU A 30 -9.77 -12.09 -3.82
C LEU A 30 -9.31 -13.54 -3.67
N GLU A 31 -8.20 -13.78 -2.95
CA GLU A 31 -7.65 -15.12 -2.71
C GLU A 31 -8.18 -15.75 -1.42
N ARG A 32 -9.09 -15.08 -0.69
CA ARG A 32 -9.62 -15.54 0.62
C ARG A 32 -8.52 -15.90 1.62
N ILE A 33 -7.45 -15.11 1.64
CA ILE A 33 -6.34 -15.32 2.56
C ILE A 33 -6.85 -15.09 3.98
N LEU A 34 -6.68 -16.08 4.85
CA LEU A 34 -7.04 -15.95 6.25
C LEU A 34 -6.28 -14.78 6.87
N ARG A 35 -6.96 -14.00 7.72
CA ARG A 35 -6.39 -12.82 8.37
C ARG A 35 -5.06 -13.13 9.05
N ASP A 36 -5.01 -14.21 9.83
CA ASP A 36 -3.82 -14.57 10.59
C ASP A 36 -2.63 -14.91 9.68
N GLU A 37 -2.89 -15.52 8.52
CA GLU A 37 -1.85 -15.75 7.50
C GLU A 37 -1.39 -14.45 6.84
N TYR A 38 -2.33 -13.56 6.49
CA TYR A 38 -2.00 -12.27 5.88
C TYR A 38 -1.19 -11.38 6.83
N THR A 39 -1.49 -11.40 8.14
CA THR A 39 -0.79 -10.57 9.14
C THR A 39 0.69 -10.90 9.27
N LYS A 40 1.12 -12.13 8.96
CA LYS A 40 2.54 -12.52 8.94
C LYS A 40 3.37 -11.75 7.90
N LEU A 41 2.73 -11.11 6.92
CA LEU A 41 3.42 -10.21 5.98
C LEU A 41 4.01 -8.99 6.69
N ALA A 42 3.45 -8.57 7.83
CA ALA A 42 3.97 -7.45 8.61
C ALA A 42 5.43 -7.68 9.05
N ASP A 43 5.76 -8.90 9.47
CA ASP A 43 7.13 -9.26 9.89
C ASP A 43 8.15 -9.19 8.74
N LYS A 44 7.66 -9.30 7.50
CA LYS A 44 8.46 -9.25 6.27
C LYS A 44 8.49 -7.86 5.63
N PHE A 45 7.65 -6.93 6.07
CA PHE A 45 7.54 -5.61 5.48
C PHE A 45 8.70 -4.72 5.93
N LYS A 46 9.81 -4.78 5.18
CA LYS A 46 11.03 -4.00 5.43
C LYS A 46 11.41 -3.24 4.15
N PRO A 47 10.93 -2.00 3.96
CA PRO A 47 11.21 -1.24 2.76
C PRO A 47 12.59 -0.57 2.85
N GLU A 48 13.66 -1.35 2.72
CA GLU A 48 15.05 -0.91 2.94
C GLU A 48 15.51 0.23 2.00
N LYS A 49 14.83 0.38 0.86
CA LYS A 49 15.12 1.42 -0.14
C LYS A 49 14.13 2.58 -0.12
N PHE A 50 13.29 2.69 0.91
CA PHE A 50 12.36 3.80 1.02
C PHE A 50 13.10 5.09 1.42
N ASP A 51 12.97 6.13 0.60
CA ASP A 51 13.30 7.51 0.92
C ASP A 51 12.04 8.36 0.66
N ALA A 52 11.70 9.25 1.60
CA ALA A 52 10.55 10.12 1.49
C ALA A 52 10.86 11.43 0.74
N ASN A 53 12.14 11.71 0.47
CA ASN A 53 12.61 12.92 -0.21
C ASN A 53 13.01 12.67 -1.68
N GLU A 54 12.98 11.42 -2.13
CA GLU A 54 13.18 11.00 -3.54
C GLU A 54 11.83 10.85 -4.24
#